data_AF-A0A2H0D8I3-F1
#
_entry.id   AF-A0A2H0D8I3-F1
#
_cell.length_a   1.000
_cell.length_b   1.000
_cell.length_c   1.000
_cell.angle_alpha   90.00
_cell.angle_beta   90.00
_cell.angle_gamma   90.00
#
_symmetry.space_group_name_H-M   'P 1'
#
loop_
_entity.id
_entity.type
_entity.pdbx_description
1 polymer ?
#
loop_
_entity_poly.entity_id
_entity_poly.type
_entity_poly.pdbx_seq_one_letter_code
_entity_poly.pdbx_strand_id
1 'polypeptide(L)'
;MKKNKSLGYYLNLPYKIDLHFEPGDKTWVAAHPELGSGTCYAIGVSIDEALQLLEEEKKFIIEFALNEEKEIPEPVFETEDLPSGQFVLRVPKTLHKKIKDLAEKENISLNQYVAFVLSSHVGETKAFSVVQEWLSKLPEVETRHIIPKTFMFSFPNSWGTTKILPNSNKQNPYNSYVEEVLYGIKN
;
A
#
# COMPACT_ATOMS: atom_id res chain seq x y z
N MET A 1 9.99 -38.69 0.55
CA MET A 1 9.22 -39.22 -0.60
C MET A 1 8.20 -38.15 -0.97
N LYS A 2 8.32 -37.49 -2.13
CA LYS A 2 7.30 -36.52 -2.59
C LYS A 2 6.01 -37.31 -2.84
N LYS A 3 4.91 -36.95 -2.17
CA LYS A 3 3.59 -37.53 -2.44
C LYS A 3 3.22 -37.16 -3.88
N ASN A 4 3.10 -38.15 -4.78
CA ASN A 4 2.48 -37.95 -6.09
C ASN A 4 0.98 -37.69 -5.86
N LYS A 5 0.65 -36.42 -5.63
CA LYS A 5 -0.73 -35.93 -5.60
C LYS A 5 -1.28 -35.99 -7.04
N SER A 6 -2.53 -36.41 -7.20
CA SER A 6 -3.15 -36.58 -8.51
C SER A 6 -3.70 -35.24 -9.05
N LEU A 7 -3.94 -35.16 -10.36
CA LEU A 7 -4.63 -34.02 -10.99
C LEU A 7 -5.96 -33.70 -10.28
N GLY A 8 -6.77 -34.74 -10.01
CA GLY A 8 -8.05 -34.57 -9.32
C GLY A 8 -7.92 -34.09 -7.87
N TYR A 9 -6.78 -34.29 -7.21
CA TYR A 9 -6.53 -33.69 -5.90
C TYR A 9 -6.46 -32.17 -6.00
N TYR A 10 -5.62 -31.66 -6.89
CA TYR A 10 -5.42 -30.22 -7.06
C TYR A 10 -6.66 -29.52 -7.64
N LEU A 11 -7.36 -30.12 -8.60
CA LEU A 11 -8.57 -29.51 -9.17
C LEU A 11 -9.67 -29.26 -8.12
N ASN A 12 -9.78 -30.15 -7.13
CA ASN A 12 -10.78 -30.05 -6.05
C ASN A 12 -10.36 -29.10 -4.91
N LEU A 13 -9.13 -28.58 -4.91
CA LEU A 13 -8.72 -27.60 -3.91
C LEU A 13 -9.44 -26.26 -4.17
N PRO A 14 -9.92 -25.59 -3.11
CA PRO A 14 -10.67 -24.34 -3.23
C PRO A 14 -9.71 -23.16 -3.43
N TYR A 15 -9.08 -23.09 -4.61
CA TYR A 15 -8.22 -21.99 -5.00
C TYR A 15 -8.97 -20.66 -5.03
N LYS A 16 -8.35 -19.61 -4.48
CA LYS A 16 -8.94 -18.28 -4.47
C LYS A 16 -9.09 -17.75 -5.89
N ILE A 17 -10.23 -17.11 -6.19
CA ILE A 17 -10.47 -16.41 -7.45
C ILE A 17 -10.45 -14.91 -7.17
N ASP A 18 -9.50 -14.21 -7.78
CA ASP A 18 -9.49 -12.75 -7.82
C ASP A 18 -10.13 -12.30 -9.14
N LEU A 19 -11.27 -11.62 -9.03
CA LEU A 19 -12.05 -11.12 -10.17
C LEU A 19 -12.10 -9.59 -10.13
N HIS A 20 -11.75 -8.95 -11.23
CA HIS A 20 -11.89 -7.51 -11.40
C HIS A 20 -12.30 -7.15 -12.83
N PHE A 21 -12.91 -5.96 -12.97
CA PHE A 21 -13.27 -5.41 -14.27
C PHE A 21 -12.19 -4.44 -14.73
N GLU A 22 -11.75 -4.58 -15.98
CA GLU A 22 -10.80 -3.69 -16.63
C GLU A 22 -11.56 -2.70 -17.53
N PRO A 23 -11.74 -1.43 -17.12
CA PRO A 23 -12.55 -0.47 -17.87
C PRO A 23 -11.97 -0.11 -19.24
N GLY A 24 -10.65 -0.22 -19.41
CA GLY A 24 -9.98 0.08 -20.68
C GLY A 24 -10.41 -0.86 -21.81
N ASP A 25 -10.36 -2.16 -21.53
CA ASP A 25 -10.68 -3.21 -22.50
C ASP A 25 -12.15 -3.66 -22.45
N LYS A 26 -12.92 -3.18 -21.45
CA LYS A 26 -14.30 -3.57 -21.17
C LYS A 26 -14.46 -5.07 -20.96
N THR A 27 -13.47 -5.68 -20.32
CA THR A 27 -13.41 -7.12 -20.05
C THR A 27 -13.32 -7.39 -18.55
N TRP A 28 -13.67 -8.62 -18.19
CA TRP A 28 -13.50 -9.18 -16.86
C TRP A 28 -12.24 -10.02 -16.85
N VAL A 29 -11.39 -9.80 -15.84
CA VAL A 29 -10.19 -10.58 -15.60
C VAL A 29 -10.39 -11.41 -14.35
N ALA A 30 -10.21 -12.73 -14.49
CA ALA A 30 -10.27 -13.69 -13.41
C ALA A 30 -8.91 -14.39 -13.29
N ALA A 31 -8.37 -14.54 -12.08
CA ALA A 31 -7.10 -15.21 -11.87
C ALA A 31 -7.09 -16.05 -10.59
N HIS A 32 -6.20 -17.04 -10.56
CA HIS A 32 -5.83 -17.78 -9.36
C HIS A 32 -4.46 -17.29 -8.85
N PRO A 33 -4.41 -16.36 -7.87
CA PRO A 33 -3.16 -15.75 -7.43
C PRO A 33 -2.15 -16.76 -6.89
N GLU A 34 -2.66 -17.81 -6.26
CA GLU A 34 -1.88 -18.88 -5.63
C GLU A 34 -1.15 -19.73 -6.65
N LEU A 35 -1.74 -19.92 -7.85
CA LEU A 35 -1.10 -20.58 -9.00
C LEU A 35 -0.24 -19.60 -9.83
N GLY A 36 -0.10 -18.36 -9.36
CA GLY A 36 0.57 -17.25 -10.03
C GLY A 36 -0.40 -16.43 -10.87
N SER A 37 -0.66 -15.19 -10.47
CA SER A 37 -1.59 -14.28 -11.18
C SER A 37 -1.24 -14.01 -12.65
N GLY A 38 0.03 -14.14 -13.03
CA GLY A 38 0.48 -14.00 -14.42
C GLY A 38 0.59 -15.33 -15.18
N THR A 39 0.32 -16.45 -14.52
CA THR A 39 0.39 -17.80 -15.10
C THR A 39 -0.99 -18.39 -15.25
N CYS A 40 -1.85 -18.28 -14.24
CA CYS A 40 -3.22 -18.79 -14.25
C CYS A 40 -4.23 -17.64 -14.22
N TYR A 41 -4.58 -17.11 -15.39
CA TYR A 41 -5.58 -16.06 -15.54
C TYR A 41 -6.39 -16.24 -16.83
N ALA A 42 -7.59 -15.68 -16.84
CA ALA A 42 -8.48 -15.66 -17.99
C ALA A 42 -9.14 -14.29 -18.13
N ILE A 43 -9.49 -13.95 -19.37
CA ILE A 43 -10.15 -12.70 -19.73
C ILE A 43 -11.42 -13.05 -20.50
N GLY A 44 -12.57 -12.53 -20.07
CA GLY A 44 -13.86 -12.71 -20.73
C GLY A 44 -14.60 -11.39 -20.90
N VAL A 45 -15.57 -11.33 -21.81
CA VAL A 45 -16.47 -10.16 -21.95
C VAL A 45 -17.54 -10.13 -20.85
N SER A 46 -17.74 -11.25 -20.16
CA SER A 46 -18.65 -11.39 -19.02
C SER A 46 -17.96 -12.10 -17.85
N ILE A 47 -18.52 -11.95 -16.64
CA ILE A 47 -18.05 -12.66 -15.44
C ILE A 47 -18.08 -14.16 -15.67
N ASP A 48 -19.19 -14.69 -16.19
CA ASP A 48 -19.38 -16.14 -16.38
C ASP A 48 -18.36 -16.71 -17.36
N GLU A 49 -18.11 -16.01 -18.47
CA GLU A 49 -17.11 -16.42 -19.45
C GLU A 49 -15.70 -16.40 -18.86
N ALA A 50 -15.34 -15.35 -18.11
CA ALA A 50 -14.02 -15.27 -17.49
C ALA A 50 -13.80 -16.40 -16.47
N LEU A 51 -14.82 -16.77 -15.70
CA LEU A 51 -14.76 -17.88 -14.74
C LEU A 51 -14.68 -19.24 -15.44
N GLN A 52 -15.42 -19.43 -16.53
CA GLN A 52 -15.42 -20.67 -17.28
C GLN A 52 -14.06 -20.92 -17.94
N LEU A 53 -13.48 -19.88 -18.55
CA LEU A 53 -12.13 -19.92 -19.11
C LEU A 53 -11.06 -20.13 -18.03
N LEU A 54 -11.24 -19.55 -16.84
CA LEU A 54 -10.31 -19.74 -15.73
C LEU A 54 -10.23 -21.20 -15.26
N GLU A 55 -11.36 -21.92 -15.20
CA GLU A 55 -11.40 -23.34 -14.86
C GLU A 55 -10.67 -24.21 -15.89
N GLU A 56 -10.81 -23.88 -17.18
CA GLU A 56 -10.08 -24.57 -18.26
C GLU A 56 -8.56 -24.33 -18.15
N GLU A 57 -8.16 -23.07 -17.93
CA GLU A 57 -6.77 -22.67 -17.76
C GLU A 57 -6.13 -23.32 -16.53
N LYS A 58 -6.86 -23.33 -15.40
CA LYS A 58 -6.45 -24.01 -14.16
C LYS A 58 -6.14 -25.48 -14.43
N LYS A 59 -7.01 -26.17 -15.17
CA LYS A 59 -6.79 -27.57 -15.53
C LYS A 59 -5.53 -27.75 -16.37
N PHE A 60 -5.36 -26.92 -17.39
CA PHE A 60 -4.19 -26.96 -18.27
C PHE A 60 -2.87 -26.75 -17.49
N ILE A 61 -2.83 -25.76 -16.61
CA ILE A 61 -1.62 -25.42 -15.83
C ILE A 61 -1.27 -26.51 -14.83
N ILE A 62 -2.26 -27.07 -14.14
CA ILE A 62 -2.03 -28.16 -13.18
C ILE A 62 -1.56 -29.42 -13.91
N GLU A 63 -2.17 -29.77 -15.06
CA GLU A 63 -1.70 -30.87 -15.90
C GLU A 63 -0.26 -30.66 -16.38
N PHE A 64 0.05 -29.46 -16.87
CA PHE A 64 1.40 -29.11 -17.31
C PHE A 64 2.42 -29.19 -16.17
N ALA A 65 2.10 -28.63 -15.00
CA ALA A 65 2.99 -28.63 -13.85
C ALA A 65 3.24 -30.06 -13.30
N LEU A 66 2.23 -30.93 -13.34
CA LEU A 66 2.39 -32.35 -12.98
C LEU A 66 3.31 -33.09 -13.97
N ASN A 67 3.15 -32.85 -15.27
CA ASN A 67 3.98 -33.47 -16.32
C ASN A 67 5.45 -33.03 -16.24
N GLU A 68 5.69 -31.77 -15.88
CA GLU A 68 7.02 -31.19 -15.72
C GLU A 68 7.65 -31.48 -14.33
N GLU A 69 7.00 -32.29 -13.49
CA GLU A 69 7.38 -32.55 -12.10
C GLU A 69 7.63 -31.28 -11.25
N LYS A 70 6.94 -30.18 -11.61
CA LYS A 70 7.01 -28.91 -10.91
C LYS A 70 6.15 -28.96 -9.65
N GLU A 71 6.58 -28.21 -8.63
CA GLU A 71 5.83 -28.09 -7.39
C GLU A 71 4.62 -27.19 -7.60
N ILE A 72 3.43 -27.72 -7.34
CA ILE A 72 2.17 -26.98 -7.45
C ILE A 72 1.81 -26.45 -6.06
N PRO A 73 1.67 -25.12 -5.90
CA PRO A 73 1.26 -24.53 -4.64
C PRO A 73 -0.17 -24.95 -4.30
N GLU A 74 -0.37 -25.32 -3.04
CA GLU A 74 -1.70 -25.52 -2.46
C GLU A 74 -2.29 -24.17 -2.07
N PRO A 75 -3.63 -24.05 -2.02
CA PRO A 75 -4.23 -22.82 -1.55
C PRO A 75 -3.81 -22.59 -0.10
N VAL A 76 -3.30 -21.40 0.16
CA VAL A 76 -3.10 -20.91 1.51
C VAL A 76 -4.48 -20.50 1.95
N PHE A 77 -5.20 -21.41 2.61
CA PHE A 77 -6.29 -20.98 3.47
C PHE A 77 -5.69 -19.89 4.35
N GLU A 78 -6.32 -18.71 4.37
CA GLU A 78 -6.12 -17.78 5.47
C GLU A 78 -6.54 -18.56 6.71
N THR A 79 -5.62 -19.34 7.26
CA THR A 79 -5.82 -19.98 8.54
C THR A 79 -6.04 -18.80 9.47
N GLU A 80 -7.16 -18.82 10.17
CA GLU A 80 -7.46 -17.91 11.29
C GLU A 80 -6.35 -17.93 12.37
N ASP A 81 -5.32 -18.78 12.20
CA ASP A 81 -4.00 -18.71 12.82
C ASP A 81 -3.26 -17.42 12.43
N LEU A 82 -3.85 -16.30 12.83
CA LEU A 82 -3.13 -15.05 12.97
C LEU A 82 -1.92 -15.32 13.89
N PRO A 83 -0.75 -14.75 13.59
CA PRO A 83 0.36 -14.80 14.51
C PRO A 83 -0.09 -14.22 15.85
N SER A 84 0.41 -14.78 16.96
CA SER A 84 0.03 -14.41 18.34
C SER A 84 0.23 -12.92 18.68
N GLY A 85 0.81 -12.12 17.78
CA GLY A 85 1.17 -10.73 18.00
C GLY A 85 2.39 -10.55 18.89
N GLN A 86 2.90 -11.61 19.52
CA GLN A 86 4.07 -11.58 20.37
C GLN A 86 5.32 -11.92 19.56
N PHE A 87 6.22 -10.94 19.44
CA PHE A 87 7.52 -11.13 18.80
C PHE A 87 8.62 -10.46 19.62
N VAL A 88 9.80 -11.08 19.62
CA VAL A 88 10.98 -10.57 20.33
C VAL A 88 11.89 -9.88 19.31
N LEU A 89 12.16 -8.59 19.52
CA LEU A 89 13.00 -7.79 18.65
C LEU A 89 14.24 -7.29 19.39
N ARG A 90 15.40 -7.30 18.70
CA ARG A 90 16.62 -6.63 19.16
C ARG A 90 16.74 -5.26 18.50
N VAL A 91 16.94 -4.22 19.30
CA VAL A 91 17.10 -2.84 18.83
C VAL A 91 18.34 -2.19 19.45
N PRO A 92 18.95 -1.18 18.80
CA PRO A 92 20.04 -0.41 19.39
C PRO A 92 19.65 0.21 20.74
N LYS A 93 20.60 0.29 21.68
CA LYS A 93 20.36 0.84 23.03
C LYS A 93 19.85 2.28 22.99
N THR A 94 20.34 3.08 22.05
CA THR A 94 19.92 4.48 21.84
C THR A 94 18.46 4.57 21.40
N LEU A 95 18.04 3.69 20.49
CA LEU A 95 16.65 3.61 20.04
C LEU A 95 15.72 3.15 21.17
N HIS A 96 16.11 2.12 21.91
CA HIS A 96 15.34 1.64 23.06
C HIS A 96 15.11 2.75 24.09
N LYS A 97 16.16 3.50 24.44
CA LYS A 97 16.05 4.65 25.37
C LYS A 97 15.05 5.68 24.85
N LYS A 98 15.17 6.08 23.58
CA LYS A 98 14.28 7.08 22.98
C LYS A 98 12.81 6.64 23.01
N ILE A 99 12.52 5.38 22.68
CA ILE A 99 11.15 4.84 22.72
C ILE A 99 10.63 4.81 24.16
N LYS A 100 11.48 4.45 25.14
CA LYS A 100 11.12 4.47 26.56
C LYS A 100 10.76 5.86 27.07
N ASP A 101 11.62 6.86 26.78
CA ASP A 101 11.40 8.24 27.20
C ASP A 101 10.08 8.81 26.61
N LEU A 102 9.76 8.43 25.37
CA LEU A 102 8.51 8.83 24.71
C LEU A 102 7.28 8.13 25.31
N ALA A 103 7.38 6.84 25.63
CA ALA A 103 6.31 6.10 26.30
C ALA A 103 6.00 6.68 27.70
N GLU A 104 7.04 7.01 28.46
CA GLU A 104 6.91 7.66 29.78
C GLU A 104 6.26 9.05 29.67
N LYS A 105 6.62 9.84 28.65
CA LYS A 105 6.01 11.15 28.40
C LYS A 105 4.51 11.07 28.12
N GLU A 106 4.09 10.07 27.36
CA GLU A 106 2.69 9.79 27.04
C GLU A 106 1.97 9.04 28.18
N ASN A 107 2.68 8.69 29.26
CA ASN A 107 2.18 7.94 30.41
C ASN A 107 1.55 6.58 30.03
N ILE A 108 2.16 5.88 29.07
CA ILE A 108 1.75 4.55 28.59
C ILE A 108 2.89 3.53 28.66
N SER A 109 2.56 2.25 28.54
CA SER A 109 3.59 1.21 28.48
C SER A 109 4.42 1.29 27.19
N LEU A 110 5.66 0.82 27.26
CA LEU A 110 6.55 0.71 26.08
C LEU A 110 5.88 -0.09 24.95
N ASN A 111 5.20 -1.19 25.28
CA ASN A 111 4.51 -2.03 24.29
C ASN A 111 3.36 -1.28 23.60
N GLN A 112 2.57 -0.51 24.36
CA GLN A 112 1.50 0.32 23.77
C GLN A 112 2.07 1.42 22.87
N TYR A 113 3.16 2.06 23.28
CA TYR A 113 3.82 3.07 22.46
C TYR A 113 4.35 2.47 21.16
N VAL A 114 4.99 1.30 21.22
CA VAL A 114 5.48 0.59 20.03
C VAL A 114 4.32 0.18 19.12
N ALA A 115 3.21 -0.33 19.68
CA ALA A 115 2.02 -0.67 18.91
C ALA A 115 1.46 0.56 18.18
N PHE A 116 1.35 1.70 18.87
CA PHE A 116 0.91 2.96 18.28
C PHE A 116 1.79 3.39 17.09
N VAL A 117 3.11 3.40 17.26
CA VAL A 117 4.05 3.76 16.18
C VAL A 117 3.93 2.81 14.98
N LEU A 118 3.81 1.51 15.22
CA LEU A 118 3.64 0.51 14.16
C LEU A 118 2.32 0.71 13.41
N SER A 119 1.21 0.92 14.14
CA SER A 119 -0.10 1.19 13.55
C SER A 119 -0.10 2.47 12.71
N SER A 120 0.52 3.54 13.21
CA SER A 120 0.65 4.80 12.47
C SER A 120 1.45 4.62 11.19
N HIS A 121 2.60 3.95 11.23
CA HIS A 121 3.43 3.73 10.05
C HIS A 121 2.76 2.85 8.98
N VAL A 122 2.10 1.76 9.39
CA VAL A 122 1.35 0.88 8.48
C VAL A 122 0.15 1.61 7.89
N GLY A 123 -0.55 2.42 8.69
CA GLY A 123 -1.66 3.27 8.25
C GLY A 123 -1.21 4.34 7.24
N GLU A 124 -0.12 5.04 7.53
CA GLU A 124 0.50 6.05 6.64
C GLU A 124 0.91 5.45 5.30
N THR A 125 1.43 4.23 5.30
CA THR A 125 1.83 3.53 4.07
C THR A 125 0.62 3.28 3.15
N LYS A 126 -0.54 2.90 3.72
CA LYS A 126 -1.79 2.74 2.97
C LYS A 126 -2.35 4.07 2.46
N ALA A 127 -2.28 5.13 3.27
CA ALA A 127 -2.72 6.45 2.86
C ALA A 127 -1.83 7.00 1.73
N PHE A 128 -0.51 6.81 1.82
CA PHE A 128 0.44 7.23 0.81
C PHE A 128 0.22 6.51 -0.52
N SER A 129 -0.02 5.18 -0.52
CA SER A 129 -0.28 4.46 -1.76
C SER A 129 -1.55 4.92 -2.47
N VAL A 130 -2.63 5.19 -1.71
CA VAL A 130 -3.88 5.74 -2.27
C VAL A 130 -3.66 7.13 -2.85
N VAL A 131 -2.90 7.99 -2.16
CA VAL A 131 -2.57 9.32 -2.64
C VAL A 131 -1.68 9.25 -3.89
N GLN A 132 -0.70 8.36 -3.95
CA GLN A 132 0.15 8.16 -5.13
C GLN A 132 -0.66 7.66 -6.33
N GLU A 133 -1.58 6.72 -6.11
CA GLU A 133 -2.50 6.25 -7.15
C GLU A 133 -3.34 7.42 -7.69
N TRP A 134 -3.89 8.24 -6.80
CA TRP A 134 -4.68 9.42 -7.18
C TRP A 134 -3.84 10.47 -7.92
N LEU A 135 -2.62 10.74 -7.45
CA LEU A 135 -1.70 11.66 -8.10
C LEU A 135 -1.31 11.19 -9.51
N SER A 136 -1.16 9.89 -9.72
CA SER A 136 -0.84 9.33 -11.04
C SER A 136 -1.95 9.49 -12.08
N LYS A 137 -3.18 9.70 -11.61
CA LYS A 137 -4.39 9.92 -12.43
C LYS A 137 -4.66 11.40 -12.70
N LEU A 138 -3.93 12.31 -12.07
CA LEU A 138 -4.08 13.74 -12.32
C LEU A 138 -3.40 14.10 -13.67
N PRO A 139 -4.04 14.92 -14.52
CA PRO A 139 -3.37 15.44 -15.70
C PRO A 139 -2.15 16.27 -15.26
N GLU A 140 -1.05 16.24 -16.02
CA GLU A 140 0.09 17.13 -15.79
C GLU A 140 -0.39 18.59 -15.88
N VAL A 141 -0.64 19.20 -14.73
CA VAL A 141 -0.95 20.62 -14.66
C VAL A 141 0.38 21.34 -14.69
N GLU A 142 0.67 22.04 -15.79
CA GLU A 142 1.79 23.00 -15.85
C GLU A 142 1.64 24.00 -14.70
N THR A 143 2.43 23.82 -13.64
CA THR A 143 2.41 24.69 -12.48
C THR A 143 2.98 26.06 -12.85
N ARG A 144 2.11 27.03 -13.19
CA ARG A 144 2.51 28.44 -13.18
C ARG A 144 2.87 28.80 -11.74
N HIS A 145 4.15 29.11 -11.56
CA HIS A 145 4.81 29.33 -10.29
C HIS A 145 4.09 30.38 -9.43
N ILE A 146 3.49 29.95 -8.33
CA ILE A 146 3.15 30.82 -7.21
C ILE A 146 3.80 30.19 -5.97
N ILE A 147 5.08 30.52 -5.74
CA ILE A 147 5.77 30.19 -4.49
C ILE A 147 5.59 31.39 -3.55
N PRO A 148 4.76 31.31 -2.49
CA PRO A 148 4.71 32.34 -1.47
C PRO A 148 6.05 32.38 -0.70
N LYS A 149 6.68 33.57 -0.65
CA LYS A 149 8.03 33.80 -0.09
C LYS A 149 8.21 33.49 1.41
N THR A 150 7.17 33.07 2.14
CA THR A 150 7.21 32.86 3.60
C THR A 150 7.45 31.42 4.02
N PHE A 151 7.43 30.43 3.13
CA PHE A 151 7.66 29.04 3.49
C PHE A 151 9.07 28.58 3.15
N MET A 152 10.05 29.09 3.91
CA MET A 152 11.42 28.58 3.89
C MET A 152 11.55 27.52 4.99
N PHE A 153 11.04 26.31 4.74
CA PHE A 153 11.48 25.14 5.52
C PHE A 153 12.93 24.85 5.10
N SER A 154 13.87 24.99 6.04
CA SER A 154 15.25 24.57 5.86
C SER A 154 15.29 23.05 5.76
N PHE A 155 15.18 22.51 4.55
CA PHE A 155 15.56 21.13 4.29
C PHE A 155 17.09 21.07 4.16
N PRO A 156 17.78 20.22 4.94
CA PRO A 156 19.21 19.98 4.75
C PRO A 156 19.44 19.34 3.38
N ASN A 157 20.06 20.15 2.52
CA ASN A 157 20.86 19.89 1.34
C ASN A 157 20.97 18.42 0.89
N SER A 158 20.27 18.07 -0.18
CA SER A 158 20.91 17.33 -1.28
C SER A 158 20.24 17.74 -2.59
N TRP A 159 21.06 17.98 -3.61
CA TRP A 159 20.72 18.28 -5.01
C TRP A 159 20.44 19.75 -5.38
N GLY A 160 21.42 20.35 -6.06
CA GLY A 160 21.16 21.25 -7.20
C GLY A 160 21.11 22.76 -6.92
N THR A 161 22.13 23.47 -7.37
CA THR A 161 22.30 24.93 -7.38
C THR A 161 21.20 25.70 -8.12
N THR A 162 20.61 26.73 -7.50
CA THR A 162 20.10 27.89 -8.27
C THR A 162 20.25 29.21 -7.49
N LYS A 163 20.89 30.18 -8.15
CA LYS A 163 21.21 31.54 -7.68
C LYS A 163 19.98 32.35 -7.25
N ILE A 164 20.12 33.12 -6.17
CA ILE A 164 19.17 34.16 -5.72
C ILE A 164 19.50 35.48 -6.43
N LEU A 165 18.52 36.17 -7.01
CA LEU A 165 18.59 37.60 -7.37
C LEU A 165 17.51 38.40 -6.62
N PRO A 166 17.79 39.64 -6.16
CA PRO A 166 16.89 40.40 -5.28
C PRO A 166 16.01 41.41 -6.05
N ASN A 167 14.79 41.65 -5.55
CA ASN A 167 14.06 42.95 -5.53
C ASN A 167 12.56 42.71 -5.29
N SER A 168 11.71 43.65 -4.86
CA SER A 168 11.81 44.88 -4.06
C SER A 168 10.36 45.37 -3.90
N ASN A 169 9.99 45.82 -2.69
CA ASN A 169 8.91 46.78 -2.40
C ASN A 169 7.41 46.39 -2.44
N LYS A 170 6.82 46.66 -1.25
CA LYS A 170 5.54 47.34 -0.94
C LYS A 170 4.28 46.51 -0.60
N GLN A 171 3.61 47.05 0.43
CA GLN A 171 2.58 46.54 1.33
C GLN A 171 1.52 45.58 0.73
N ASN A 172 1.27 44.46 1.43
CA ASN A 172 0.13 43.56 1.18
C ASN A 172 -0.98 43.78 2.24
N PRO A 173 -2.22 44.13 1.87
CA PRO A 173 -3.32 44.49 2.77
C PRO A 173 -4.08 43.30 3.41
N TYR A 174 -3.54 42.08 3.40
CA TYR A 174 -4.24 40.86 3.86
C TYR A 174 -4.14 40.55 5.37
N ASN A 175 -3.82 41.52 6.22
CA ASN A 175 -3.66 41.29 7.66
C ASN A 175 -4.93 41.55 8.51
N SER A 176 -6.11 41.79 7.92
CA SER A 176 -7.33 42.06 8.68
C SER A 176 -8.31 40.90 8.80
N TYR A 177 -8.11 39.80 8.08
CA TYR A 177 -9.06 38.66 8.06
C TYR A 177 -8.62 37.47 8.92
N VAL A 178 -7.42 37.51 9.51
CA VAL A 178 -6.85 36.38 10.25
C VAL A 178 -7.02 36.52 11.77
N GLU A 179 -7.30 37.73 12.27
CA GLU A 179 -7.49 37.97 13.72
C GLU A 179 -8.92 37.66 14.21
N GLU A 180 -9.94 37.69 13.34
CA GLU A 180 -11.34 37.44 13.74
C GLU A 180 -11.67 35.96 13.99
N VAL A 181 -10.90 35.03 13.41
CA VAL A 181 -11.22 33.58 13.48
C VAL A 181 -10.50 32.88 14.64
N LEU A 182 -9.45 33.49 15.21
CA LEU A 182 -8.60 32.84 16.22
C LEU A 182 -8.90 33.22 17.69
N TYR A 183 -9.73 34.23 17.96
CA TYR A 183 -10.02 34.69 19.33
C TYR A 183 -11.51 34.67 19.74
N GLY A 184 -12.30 33.81 19.12
CA GLY A 184 -13.76 33.84 19.24
C GLY A 184 -14.44 32.83 20.17
N ILE A 185 -13.84 32.32 21.26
CA ILE A 185 -14.60 31.75 22.39
C ILE A 185 -13.89 32.03 23.73
N LYS A 186 -14.33 33.08 24.44
CA LYS A 186 -14.44 33.13 25.90
C LYS A 186 -15.37 34.29 26.32
N ASN A 187 -16.50 33.89 26.90
CA ASN A 187 -17.58 34.62 27.59
C ASN A 187 -18.46 35.58 26.77
#